data_AF-A0A3B8JAS9-F1
#
_entry.id   AF-A0A3B8JAS9-F1
#
_cell.length_a   1.000
_cell.length_b   1.000
_cell.length_c   1.000
_cell.angle_alpha   90.00
_cell.angle_beta   90.00
_cell.angle_gamma   90.00
#
_symmetry.space_group_name_H-M   'P 1'
#
loop_
_entity.id
_entity.type
_entity.pdbx_description
1 polymer ?
#
loop_
_entity_poly.entity_id
_entity_poly.type
_entity_poly.pdbx_seq_one_letter_code
_entity_poly.pdbx_strand_id
1 'polypeptide(L)'
;MDYLADTWTPLIVQYKTAGDLLLSSNNSEAVAMPAIFLYRQCVELLLKRHILVSLEILQFPFEEFAKGYQKKHSLDYLFCSCQQLIDRLDRCDRAPENVADAIAYFQNLDPDSVSLRYPLRSDGSLFQVTLTEEMLNSVRSHLEQIATFFYEQYLVLITGHCE
;
A
#
# COMPACT_ATOMS: atom_id res chain seq x y z
N MET A 1 -17.79 14.22 8.26
CA MET A 1 -16.54 14.83 8.73
C MET A 1 -15.57 14.59 7.60
N ASP A 2 -15.02 15.64 7.00
CA ASP A 2 -14.07 15.48 5.90
C ASP A 2 -12.69 15.30 6.54
N TYR A 3 -12.11 14.11 6.41
CA TYR A 3 -10.80 13.81 6.95
C TYR A 3 -9.73 14.31 5.97
N LEU A 4 -8.59 14.80 6.46
CA LEU A 4 -7.47 15.12 5.58
C LEU A 4 -7.01 13.87 4.81
N ALA A 5 -7.17 12.68 5.41
CA ALA A 5 -6.97 11.40 4.76
C ALA A 5 -7.76 11.23 3.44
N ASP A 6 -8.94 11.85 3.29
CA ASP A 6 -9.74 11.77 2.05
C ASP A 6 -8.98 12.29 0.82
N THR A 7 -8.07 13.25 1.03
CA THR A 7 -7.25 13.85 -0.05
C THR A 7 -6.31 12.85 -0.73
N TRP A 8 -6.06 11.69 -0.12
CA TRP A 8 -5.20 10.63 -0.64
C TRP A 8 -5.94 9.66 -1.56
N THR A 9 -7.26 9.55 -1.42
CA THR A 9 -8.10 8.60 -2.17
C THR A 9 -7.96 8.75 -3.70
N PRO A 10 -7.96 9.97 -4.28
CA PRO A 10 -7.75 10.12 -5.73
C PRO A 10 -6.43 9.54 -6.21
N LEU A 11 -5.33 9.73 -5.46
CA LEU A 11 -4.02 9.20 -5.82
C LEU A 11 -4.01 7.68 -5.75
N ILE A 12 -4.55 7.08 -4.69
CA ILE A 12 -4.68 5.61 -4.54
C ILE A 12 -5.40 5.02 -5.76
N VAL A 13 -6.54 5.58 -6.14
CA VAL A 13 -7.33 5.14 -7.29
C VAL A 13 -6.54 5.27 -8.59
N GLN A 14 -5.84 6.39 -8.79
CA GLN A 14 -5.04 6.63 -10.00
C GLN A 14 -3.89 5.61 -10.14
N TYR A 15 -3.14 5.33 -9.06
CA TYR A 15 -2.04 4.37 -9.08
C TYR A 15 -2.53 2.94 -9.35
N LYS A 16 -3.62 2.51 -8.69
CA LYS A 16 -4.24 1.20 -8.97
C LYS A 16 -4.70 1.12 -10.43
N THR A 17 -5.49 2.10 -10.88
CA THR A 17 -6.06 2.12 -12.23
C THR A 17 -4.96 2.09 -13.30
N ALA A 18 -3.90 2.89 -13.13
CA ALA A 18 -2.80 2.91 -14.07
C ALA A 18 -2.05 1.56 -14.12
N GLY A 19 -1.82 0.91 -12.98
CA GLY A 19 -1.26 -0.44 -12.95
C GLY A 19 -2.15 -1.48 -13.63
N ASP A 20 -3.46 -1.44 -13.37
CA ASP A 20 -4.47 -2.32 -13.97
C ASP A 20 -4.48 -2.19 -15.51
N LEU A 21 -4.43 -0.95 -16.01
CA LEU A 21 -4.38 -0.65 -17.44
C LEU A 21 -3.11 -1.20 -18.10
N LEU A 22 -1.95 -1.03 -17.46
CA LEU A 22 -0.68 -1.53 -18.01
C LEU A 22 -0.68 -3.06 -18.09
N LEU A 23 -1.11 -3.75 -17.04
CA LEU A 23 -1.15 -5.22 -17.01
C LEU A 23 -2.26 -5.83 -17.86
N SER A 24 -3.27 -5.05 -18.25
CA SER A 24 -4.33 -5.49 -19.17
C SER A 24 -3.99 -5.22 -20.65
N SER A 25 -2.85 -4.58 -20.93
CA SER A 25 -2.43 -4.28 -22.29
C SER A 25 -1.86 -5.51 -23.02
N ASN A 26 -1.91 -5.50 -24.35
CA ASN A 26 -1.30 -6.54 -25.19
C ASN A 26 0.23 -6.62 -25.07
N ASN A 27 0.86 -5.63 -24.43
CA ASN A 27 2.30 -5.55 -24.20
C ASN A 27 2.63 -5.66 -22.71
N SER A 28 1.81 -6.36 -21.93
CA SER A 28 1.91 -6.47 -20.47
C SER A 28 3.31 -6.88 -19.99
N GLU A 29 4.03 -7.75 -20.73
CA GLU A 29 5.41 -8.12 -20.43
C GLU A 29 6.37 -6.92 -20.43
N ALA A 30 6.24 -6.02 -21.42
CA ALA A 30 7.11 -4.85 -21.56
C ALA A 30 6.84 -3.77 -20.49
N VAL A 31 5.64 -3.78 -19.89
CA VAL A 31 5.21 -2.79 -18.90
C VAL A 31 4.98 -3.38 -17.50
N ALA A 32 5.34 -4.65 -17.30
CA ALA A 32 5.12 -5.36 -16.05
C ALA A 32 5.81 -4.68 -14.86
N MET A 33 7.11 -4.35 -14.98
CA MET A 33 7.84 -3.69 -13.89
C MET A 33 7.26 -2.32 -13.52
N PRO A 34 6.99 -1.41 -14.48
CA PRO A 34 6.24 -0.19 -14.20
C PRO A 34 4.90 -0.43 -13.51
N ALA A 35 4.12 -1.42 -13.94
CA ALA A 35 2.82 -1.69 -13.36
C ALA A 35 2.92 -2.20 -11.90
N ILE A 36 3.85 -3.13 -11.65
CA ILE A 36 4.18 -3.61 -10.30
C ILE A 36 4.60 -2.44 -9.41
N PHE A 37 5.42 -1.52 -9.93
CA PHE A 37 5.83 -0.33 -9.20
C PHE A 37 4.62 0.56 -8.84
N LEU A 38 3.69 0.78 -9.76
CA LEU A 38 2.46 1.54 -9.50
C LEU A 38 1.58 0.87 -8.43
N TYR A 39 1.43 -0.46 -8.48
CA TYR A 39 0.72 -1.20 -7.45
C TYR A 39 1.39 -1.07 -6.09
N ARG A 40 2.72 -1.17 -6.03
CA ARG A 40 3.48 -0.95 -4.80
C ARG A 40 3.29 0.47 -4.24
N GLN A 41 3.18 1.49 -5.10
CA GLN A 41 2.82 2.85 -4.67
C GLN A 41 1.38 2.93 -4.15
N CYS A 42 0.44 2.24 -4.79
CA CYS A 42 -0.94 2.14 -4.30
C CYS A 42 -0.99 1.58 -2.86
N VAL A 43 -0.25 0.50 -2.58
CA VAL A 43 -0.16 -0.09 -1.23
C VAL A 43 0.41 0.91 -0.22
N GLU A 44 1.48 1.64 -0.55
CA GLU A 44 2.04 2.68 0.33
C GLU A 44 1.03 3.78 0.66
N LEU A 45 0.31 4.27 -0.36
CA LEU A 45 -0.68 5.32 -0.17
C LEU A 45 -1.87 4.84 0.65
N LEU A 46 -2.31 3.59 0.48
CA LEU A 46 -3.34 2.96 1.32
C LEU A 46 -2.91 2.94 2.78
N LEU A 47 -1.69 2.49 3.08
CA LEU A 47 -1.15 2.47 4.43
C LEU A 47 -1.05 3.88 5.03
N LYS A 48 -0.51 4.83 4.27
CA LYS A 48 -0.37 6.22 4.72
C LYS A 48 -1.73 6.88 4.98
N ARG A 49 -2.74 6.62 4.15
CA ARG A 49 -4.12 7.09 4.40
C ARG A 49 -4.66 6.53 5.71
N HIS A 50 -4.47 5.24 5.97
CA HIS A 50 -4.95 4.59 7.20
C HIS A 50 -4.26 5.11 8.44
N ILE A 51 -2.94 5.32 8.38
CA ILE A 51 -2.19 5.97 9.45
C ILE A 51 -2.75 7.37 9.70
N LEU A 52 -2.92 8.17 8.64
CA LEU A 52 -3.40 9.55 8.77
C LEU A 52 -4.79 9.62 9.39
N VAL A 53 -5.78 8.87 8.87
CA VAL A 53 -7.14 8.88 9.44
C VAL A 53 -7.15 8.37 10.88
N SER A 54 -6.30 7.38 11.20
CA SER A 54 -6.19 6.88 12.58
C SER A 54 -5.64 7.93 13.54
N LEU A 55 -4.62 8.67 13.10
CA LEU A 55 -4.07 9.79 13.87
C LEU A 55 -5.11 10.91 14.04
N GLU A 56 -5.90 11.21 13.00
CA GLU A 56 -6.99 12.20 13.06
C GLU A 56 -8.07 11.78 14.08
N ILE A 57 -8.50 10.52 14.06
CA ILE A 57 -9.50 10.00 15.02
C ILE A 57 -8.96 10.02 16.45
N LEU A 58 -7.68 9.66 16.63
CA LEU A 58 -6.98 9.72 17.93
C LEU A 58 -6.56 11.14 18.34
N GLN A 59 -6.87 12.16 17.53
CA GLN A 59 -6.56 13.57 17.78
C GLN A 59 -5.05 13.87 17.94
N PHE A 60 -4.20 13.13 17.23
CA PHE A 60 -2.79 13.48 17.10
C PHE A 60 -2.58 14.67 16.16
N PRO A 61 -1.57 15.52 16.42
CA PRO A 61 -1.23 16.62 15.52
C PRO A 61 -0.73 16.10 14.15
N PHE A 62 -1.03 16.81 13.07
CA PHE A 62 -0.61 16.45 11.71
C PHE A 62 0.92 16.33 11.58
N GLU A 63 1.68 17.07 12.38
CA GLU A 63 3.14 16.99 12.43
C GLU A 63 3.65 15.58 12.75
N GLU A 64 2.88 14.79 13.50
CA GLU A 64 3.17 13.38 13.76
C GLU A 64 3.18 12.58 12.45
N PHE A 65 2.16 12.78 11.62
CA PHE A 65 2.10 12.18 10.28
C PHE A 65 3.26 12.64 9.40
N ALA A 66 3.46 13.95 9.30
CA ALA A 66 4.43 14.57 8.40
C ALA A 66 5.88 14.17 8.71
N LYS A 67 6.22 14.04 9.99
CA LYS A 67 7.58 13.67 10.43
C LYS A 67 7.78 12.16 10.51
N GLY A 68 6.78 11.43 11.02
CA GLY A 68 6.88 10.00 11.29
C GLY A 68 6.73 9.13 10.05
N TYR A 69 5.81 9.49 9.14
CA TYR A 69 5.28 8.54 8.16
C TYR A 69 5.33 9.04 6.72
N GLN A 70 5.10 10.33 6.47
CA GLN A 70 5.00 10.87 5.11
C GLN A 70 6.22 10.54 4.23
N LYS A 71 7.43 10.63 4.78
CA LYS A 71 8.70 10.37 4.08
C LYS A 71 9.18 8.92 4.17
N LYS A 72 8.43 8.05 4.82
CA LYS A 72 8.77 6.63 4.94
C LYS A 72 8.21 5.87 3.75
N HIS A 73 9.00 4.94 3.25
CA HIS A 73 8.62 4.11 2.11
C HIS A 73 8.51 2.63 2.47
N SER A 74 9.27 2.12 3.45
CA SER A 74 9.14 0.72 3.90
C SER A 74 7.69 0.37 4.22
N LEU A 75 7.13 -0.58 3.47
CA LEU A 75 5.77 -1.06 3.66
C LEU A 75 5.65 -1.79 4.99
N ASP A 76 6.67 -2.56 5.40
CA ASP A 76 6.69 -3.22 6.71
C ASP A 76 6.58 -2.21 7.85
N TYR A 77 7.38 -1.14 7.81
CA TYR A 77 7.31 -0.07 8.81
C TYR A 77 5.92 0.56 8.85
N LEU A 78 5.40 0.97 7.69
CA LEU A 78 4.10 1.61 7.59
C LEU A 78 2.97 0.67 8.03
N PHE A 79 3.03 -0.60 7.67
CA PHE A 79 2.04 -1.60 8.05
C PHE A 79 2.06 -1.88 9.56
N CYS A 80 3.25 -2.07 10.16
CA CYS A 80 3.37 -2.25 11.61
C CYS A 80 2.82 -1.03 12.36
N SER A 81 3.15 0.18 11.92
CA SER A 81 2.61 1.41 12.52
C SER A 81 1.11 1.55 12.34
N CYS A 82 0.58 1.16 11.18
CA CYS A 82 -0.86 1.12 10.94
C CYS A 82 -1.54 0.19 11.95
N GLN A 83 -1.06 -1.06 12.10
CA GLN A 83 -1.63 -2.03 13.04
C GLN A 83 -1.57 -1.53 14.50
N GLN A 84 -0.46 -0.89 14.90
CA GLN A 84 -0.34 -0.28 16.25
C GLN A 84 -1.34 0.85 16.50
N LEU A 85 -1.70 1.62 15.48
CA LEU A 85 -2.73 2.66 15.59
C LEU A 85 -4.13 2.04 15.62
N ILE A 86 -4.38 1.01 14.81
CA ILE A 86 -5.63 0.25 14.81
C ILE A 86 -5.92 -0.35 16.20
N ASP A 87 -4.92 -0.93 16.87
CA ASP A 87 -5.06 -1.47 18.23
C ASP A 87 -5.57 -0.42 19.26
N ARG A 88 -5.38 0.87 18.97
CA ARG A 88 -5.78 1.97 19.86
C ARG A 88 -7.18 2.51 19.58
N LEU A 89 -7.78 2.12 18.45
CA LEU A 89 -9.05 2.68 17.97
C LEU A 89 -10.29 1.91 18.41
N ASP A 90 -10.13 0.68 18.93
CA ASP A 90 -11.21 -0.20 19.45
C ASP A 90 -12.42 -0.34 18.50
N ARG A 91 -12.17 -0.25 17.18
CA ARG A 91 -13.20 -0.23 16.13
C ARG A 91 -12.79 -0.98 14.86
N CYS A 92 -11.57 -1.47 14.79
CA CYS A 92 -11.03 -2.09 13.59
C CYS A 92 -10.24 -3.32 13.98
N ASP A 93 -10.38 -4.37 13.17
CA ASP A 93 -9.61 -5.59 13.35
C ASP A 93 -8.22 -5.42 12.77
N ARG A 94 -7.28 -6.17 13.35
CA ARG A 94 -5.97 -6.38 12.73
C ARG A 94 -6.14 -7.03 11.36
N ALA A 95 -5.21 -6.72 10.47
CA ALA A 95 -5.20 -7.34 9.16
C ALA A 95 -4.98 -8.86 9.29
N PRO A 96 -5.74 -9.68 8.55
CA PRO A 96 -5.54 -11.12 8.53
C PRO A 96 -4.19 -11.48 7.90
N GLU A 97 -3.71 -12.70 8.16
CA GLU A 97 -2.39 -13.18 7.73
C GLU A 97 -2.16 -13.04 6.21
N ASN A 98 -3.17 -13.37 5.39
CA ASN A 98 -3.06 -13.25 3.94
C ASN A 98 -2.83 -11.81 3.45
N VAL A 99 -3.37 -10.81 4.15
CA VAL A 99 -3.13 -9.39 3.83
C VAL A 99 -1.71 -8.99 4.27
N ALA A 100 -1.26 -9.46 5.43
CA ALA A 100 0.11 -9.23 5.89
C ALA A 100 1.14 -9.83 4.93
N ASP A 101 0.93 -11.07 4.49
CA ASP A 101 1.79 -11.77 3.52
C ASP A 101 1.80 -11.06 2.16
N ALA A 102 0.64 -10.58 1.69
CA ALA A 102 0.54 -9.80 0.47
C ALA A 102 1.35 -8.49 0.54
N ILE A 103 1.34 -7.80 1.68
CA ILE A 103 2.15 -6.58 1.88
C ILE A 103 3.64 -6.93 1.92
N ALA A 104 4.01 -7.98 2.66
CA ALA A 104 5.39 -8.47 2.74
C ALA A 104 5.93 -8.88 1.36
N TYR A 105 5.07 -9.44 0.50
CA TYR A 105 5.41 -9.74 -0.90
C TYR A 105 5.85 -8.47 -1.65
N PHE A 106 5.09 -7.37 -1.56
CA PHE A 106 5.47 -6.11 -2.19
C PHE A 106 6.71 -5.47 -1.56
N GLN A 107 6.88 -5.59 -0.23
CA GLN A 107 8.08 -5.12 0.45
C GLN A 107 9.33 -5.83 -0.05
N ASN A 108 9.29 -7.16 -0.18
CA ASN A 108 10.43 -7.94 -0.65
C ASN A 108 10.76 -7.65 -2.12
N LEU A 109 9.73 -7.39 -2.93
CA LEU A 109 9.88 -7.07 -4.34
C LEU A 109 10.51 -5.69 -4.56
N ASP A 110 10.11 -4.68 -3.79
CA ASP A 110 10.66 -3.32 -3.87
C ASP A 110 10.80 -2.64 -2.49
N PRO A 111 11.85 -3.02 -1.72
CA PRO A 111 11.98 -2.62 -0.31
C PRO A 111 12.20 -1.11 -0.13
N ASP A 112 12.85 -0.50 -1.11
CA ASP A 112 13.31 0.90 -1.07
C ASP A 112 12.46 1.83 -1.95
N SER A 113 11.36 1.32 -2.54
CA SER A 113 10.54 2.09 -3.48
C SER A 113 11.28 2.56 -4.75
N VAL A 114 12.37 1.91 -5.10
CA VAL A 114 13.25 2.27 -6.23
C VAL A 114 13.72 1.06 -7.04
N SER A 115 13.74 -0.14 -6.46
CA SER A 115 14.39 -1.33 -7.04
C SER A 115 13.77 -1.74 -8.37
N LEU A 116 12.46 -1.56 -8.53
CA LEU A 116 11.76 -1.86 -9.78
C LEU A 116 12.09 -0.90 -10.95
N ARG A 117 12.77 0.21 -10.66
CA ARG A 117 13.07 1.27 -11.65
C ARG A 117 14.54 1.29 -12.06
N TYR A 118 15.41 0.60 -11.35
CA TYR A 118 16.85 0.63 -11.57
C TYR A 118 17.41 -0.79 -11.67
N PRO A 119 18.43 -1.01 -12.51
CA PRO A 119 19.08 -2.32 -12.61
C PRO A 119 19.91 -2.67 -11.37
N LEU A 120 20.12 -1.72 -10.46
CA LEU A 120 20.84 -1.87 -9.21
C LEU A 120 19.92 -1.50 -8.04
N ARG A 121 19.97 -2.30 -6.97
CA ARG A 121 19.36 -1.98 -5.68
C ARG A 121 20.17 -0.92 -4.95
N SER A 122 19.61 -0.40 -3.86
CA SER A 122 20.24 0.65 -3.04
C SER A 122 21.59 0.21 -2.44
N ASP A 123 21.76 -1.08 -2.19
CA ASP A 123 22.98 -1.70 -1.68
C ASP A 123 24.02 -2.01 -2.78
N GLY A 124 23.72 -1.66 -4.04
CA GLY A 124 24.58 -1.90 -5.20
C GLY A 124 24.48 -3.31 -5.80
N SER A 125 23.64 -4.19 -5.27
CA SER A 125 23.38 -5.50 -5.86
C SER A 125 22.52 -5.39 -7.12
N LEU A 126 22.64 -6.37 -8.04
CA LEU A 126 21.83 -6.39 -9.25
C LEU A 126 20.36 -6.71 -8.92
N PHE A 127 19.45 -5.90 -9.45
CA PHE A 127 18.03 -6.23 -9.43
C PHE A 127 17.75 -7.29 -10.49
N GLN A 128 17.52 -8.52 -10.06
CA GLN A 128 17.12 -9.63 -10.92
C GLN A 128 15.71 -10.06 -10.57
N VAL A 129 14.78 -9.89 -11.50
CA VAL A 129 13.44 -10.47 -11.43
C VAL A 129 13.15 -11.15 -12.75
N THR A 130 12.72 -12.40 -12.66
CA THR A 130 12.18 -13.13 -13.81
C THR A 130 10.68 -12.91 -13.82
N LEU A 131 10.20 -12.22 -14.85
CA LEU A 131 8.76 -12.03 -15.03
C LEU A 131 8.14 -13.34 -15.51
N THR A 132 7.22 -13.88 -14.70
CA THR A 132 6.42 -15.05 -15.04
C THR A 132 4.94 -14.70 -14.98
N GLU A 133 4.11 -15.44 -15.71
CA GLU A 133 2.65 -15.28 -15.63
C GLU A 133 2.13 -15.48 -14.19
N GLU A 134 2.70 -16.45 -13.47
CA GLU A 134 2.42 -16.70 -12.05
C GLU A 134 2.73 -15.49 -11.17
N MET A 135 3.87 -14.82 -11.39
CA MET A 135 4.24 -13.61 -10.67
C MET A 135 3.22 -12.48 -10.95
N LEU A 136 2.83 -12.29 -12.21
CA LEU A 136 1.85 -11.27 -12.57
C LEU A 136 0.48 -11.53 -11.95
N ASN A 137 0.05 -12.80 -11.93
CA ASN A 137 -1.20 -13.21 -11.26
C ASN A 137 -1.13 -13.00 -9.75
N SER A 138 0.00 -13.34 -9.14
CA SER A 138 0.25 -13.14 -7.69
C SER A 138 0.18 -11.66 -7.32
N VAL A 139 0.86 -10.80 -8.08
CA VAL A 139 0.86 -9.35 -7.86
C VAL A 139 -0.55 -8.77 -7.93
N ARG A 140 -1.36 -9.16 -8.93
CA ARG A 140 -2.75 -8.69 -9.05
C ARG A 140 -3.61 -9.17 -7.88
N SER A 141 -3.50 -10.46 -7.55
CA SER A 141 -4.26 -11.06 -6.45
C SER A 141 -3.93 -10.40 -5.11
N HIS A 142 -2.65 -10.20 -4.82
CA HIS A 142 -2.19 -9.52 -3.60
C HIS A 142 -2.69 -8.08 -3.53
N LEU A 143 -2.62 -7.32 -4.63
CA LEU A 143 -3.13 -5.95 -4.63
C LEU A 143 -4.63 -5.92 -4.35
N GLU A 144 -5.41 -6.80 -4.98
CA GLU A 144 -6.85 -6.85 -4.78
C GLU A 144 -7.18 -7.18 -3.32
N GLN A 145 -6.53 -8.18 -2.73
CA GLN A 145 -6.70 -8.53 -1.31
C GLN A 145 -6.41 -7.34 -0.38
N ILE A 146 -5.31 -6.64 -0.61
CA ILE A 146 -4.92 -5.46 0.17
C ILE A 146 -5.95 -4.33 -0.02
N ALA A 147 -6.32 -4.03 -1.26
CA ALA A 147 -7.22 -2.94 -1.59
C ALA A 147 -8.63 -3.16 -1.01
N THR A 148 -9.16 -4.38 -1.10
CA THR A 148 -10.45 -4.75 -0.51
C THR A 148 -10.43 -4.56 1.00
N PHE A 149 -9.45 -5.15 1.69
CA PHE A 149 -9.32 -5.02 3.14
C PHE A 149 -9.25 -3.55 3.58
N PHE A 150 -8.37 -2.75 2.97
CA PHE A 150 -8.22 -1.34 3.35
C PHE A 150 -9.37 -0.45 2.85
N TYR A 151 -10.18 -0.89 1.91
CA TYR A 151 -11.42 -0.20 1.58
C TYR A 151 -12.46 -0.41 2.68
N GLU A 152 -12.68 -1.66 3.08
CA GLU A 152 -13.62 -2.03 4.14
C GLU A 152 -13.24 -1.39 5.48
N GLN A 153 -11.96 -1.50 5.89
CA GLN A 153 -11.48 -0.86 7.12
C GLN A 153 -11.64 0.66 7.08
N TYR A 154 -11.42 1.29 5.93
CA TYR A 154 -11.60 2.73 5.82
C TYR A 154 -13.05 3.15 6.05
N LEU A 155 -14.03 2.38 5.52
CA LEU A 155 -15.45 2.64 5.77
C LEU A 155 -15.77 2.53 7.26
N VAL A 156 -15.26 1.50 7.94
CA VAL A 156 -15.46 1.33 9.38
C VAL A 156 -14.87 2.51 10.17
N LEU A 157 -13.66 2.96 9.82
CA LEU A 157 -12.99 4.09 10.47
C LEU A 157 -13.79 5.40 10.38
N ILE A 158 -14.34 5.71 9.20
CA ILE A 158 -15.03 7.00 8.97
C ILE A 158 -16.51 6.99 9.38
N THR A 159 -17.15 5.81 9.45
CA THR A 159 -18.57 5.67 9.83
C THR A 159 -18.77 5.26 11.29
N GLY A 160 -17.75 4.68 11.93
CA GLY A 160 -17.78 4.22 13.32
C GLY A 160 -18.69 3.02 13.58
N HIS A 161 -19.13 2.29 12.54
CA HIS A 161 -19.94 1.09 12.67
C HIS A 161 -19.13 -0.13 12.21
N CYS A 162 -18.94 -1.09 13.12
CA CYS A 162 -18.74 -2.49 12.75
C CYS A 162 -20.13 -3.10 12.59
N GLU A 163 -20.48 -3.62 11.42
CA GLU A 163 -21.67 -4.48 11.30
C GLU A 163 -21.41 -5.84 11.97
#